data_AF-A0A180G0T3-F1
#
_entry.id   AF-A0A180G0T3-F1
#
_cell.length_a   1.000
_cell.length_b   1.000
_cell.length_c   1.000
_cell.angle_alpha   90.00
_cell.angle_beta   90.00
_cell.angle_gamma   90.00
#
_symmetry.space_group_name_H-M   'P 1'
#
loop_
_entity.id
_entity.type
_entity.pdbx_description
1 polymer ?
#
loop_
_entity_poly.entity_id
_entity_poly.type
_entity_poly.pdbx_seq_one_letter_code
_entity_poly.pdbx_strand_id
1 'polypeptide(L)'
;GGYKYVRAATILGQHIKDHIYNHVITDENENDAFAIWKELKGEYASSSVLAIYHVWRKWEDIQYKEDINSYVTKLEETLAEFAAMGLDIPPTILSCTIIARISRKRPSLMQTLISNANQLSQPRLIIAKLRDIADHDAVEATMQRDSTIAEGTSTALATQASAFNSGNNQ
;
A
#
# COMPACT_ATOMS: atom_id res chain seq x y z
N GLY A 1 -13.55 -19.04 -23.38
CA GLY A 1 -12.68 -17.86 -23.24
C GLY A 1 -13.26 -16.63 -23.89
N GLY A 2 -13.34 -16.60 -25.22
CA GLY A 2 -13.66 -15.40 -26.04
C GLY A 2 -14.92 -14.63 -25.68
N TYR A 3 -16.03 -15.31 -25.33
CA TYR A 3 -17.30 -14.64 -25.03
C TYR A 3 -17.22 -13.66 -23.84
N LYS A 4 -16.38 -13.95 -22.84
CA LYS A 4 -16.20 -13.06 -21.68
C LYS A 4 -15.42 -11.79 -22.05
N TYR A 5 -14.42 -11.92 -22.93
CA TYR A 5 -13.61 -10.80 -23.40
C TYR A 5 -14.40 -9.85 -24.30
N VAL A 6 -15.18 -10.40 -25.24
CA VAL A 6 -16.05 -9.61 -26.11
C VAL A 6 -17.06 -8.84 -25.26
N ARG A 7 -17.71 -9.52 -24.30
CA ARG A 7 -18.66 -8.86 -23.40
C ARG A 7 -18.02 -7.74 -22.57
N ALA A 8 -16.83 -7.94 -22.03
CA ALA A 8 -16.11 -6.91 -21.28
C ALA A 8 -15.74 -5.72 -22.18
N ALA A 9 -15.27 -5.97 -23.40
CA ALA A 9 -14.95 -4.92 -24.37
C ALA A 9 -16.20 -4.12 -24.78
N THR A 10 -17.34 -4.78 -25.00
CA THR A 10 -18.61 -4.10 -25.32
C THR A 10 -19.09 -3.22 -24.16
N ILE A 11 -19.01 -3.70 -22.91
CA ILE A 11 -19.40 -2.89 -21.74
C ILE A 11 -18.51 -1.65 -21.65
N LEU A 12 -17.19 -1.80 -21.80
CA LEU A 12 -16.26 -0.67 -21.77
C LEU A 12 -16.54 0.32 -22.90
N GLY A 13 -16.75 -0.17 -24.13
CA GLY A 13 -17.05 0.65 -25.31
C GLY A 13 -18.36 1.45 -25.16
N GLN A 14 -19.40 0.85 -24.59
CA GLN A 14 -20.69 1.52 -24.33
C GLN A 14 -20.60 2.68 -23.32
N HIS A 15 -19.58 2.68 -22.46
CA HIS A 15 -19.36 3.75 -21.49
C HIS A 15 -18.47 4.88 -22.03
N ILE A 16 -17.91 4.74 -23.23
CA ILE A 16 -17.19 5.80 -23.93
C ILE A 16 -18.22 6.66 -24.67
N LYS A 17 -18.24 7.97 -24.40
CA LYS A 17 -19.15 8.90 -25.08
C LYS A 17 -18.77 9.01 -26.56
N ASP A 18 -19.77 9.14 -27.44
CA ASP A 18 -19.59 9.20 -28.90
C ASP A 18 -18.54 10.22 -29.37
N HIS A 19 -18.43 11.38 -28.71
CA HIS A 19 -17.43 12.39 -29.06
C HIS A 19 -15.98 11.96 -28.74
N ILE A 20 -15.77 11.07 -27.75
CA ILE A 20 -14.47 10.46 -27.46
C ILE A 20 -14.19 9.38 -28.49
N TYR A 21 -15.20 8.57 -28.83
CA TYR A 21 -15.09 7.51 -29.83
C TYR A 21 -14.66 8.06 -31.19
N ASN A 22 -15.39 9.06 -31.70
CA ASN A 22 -15.14 9.66 -33.03
C ASN A 22 -13.84 10.47 -33.13
N HIS A 23 -13.24 10.81 -31.99
CA HIS A 23 -12.00 11.59 -31.93
C HIS A 23 -10.77 10.69 -31.77
N VAL A 24 -10.93 9.55 -31.09
CA VAL A 24 -9.83 8.58 -30.82
C VAL A 24 -9.74 7.49 -31.88
N ILE A 25 -10.88 7.09 -32.47
CA ILE A 25 -10.95 6.04 -33.47
C ILE A 25 -11.10 6.70 -34.84
N THR A 26 -10.13 6.46 -35.70
CA THR A 26 -10.06 6.97 -37.07
C THR A 26 -10.03 5.80 -38.05
N ASP A 27 -10.33 6.07 -39.33
CA ASP A 27 -10.25 5.08 -40.42
C ASP A 27 -8.84 4.45 -40.53
N GLU A 28 -7.82 5.13 -40.01
CA GLU A 28 -6.42 4.69 -40.03
C GLU A 28 -6.06 3.75 -38.87
N ASN A 29 -6.77 3.84 -37.73
CA ASN A 29 -6.43 3.10 -36.51
C ASN A 29 -7.50 2.08 -36.06
N GLU A 30 -8.68 2.05 -36.68
CA GLU A 30 -9.83 1.22 -36.29
C GLU A 30 -9.53 -0.29 -36.17
N ASN A 31 -8.53 -0.78 -36.90
CA ASN A 31 -8.13 -2.19 -36.91
C ASN A 31 -6.90 -2.50 -36.03
N ASP A 32 -6.35 -1.49 -35.34
CA ASP A 32 -5.20 -1.62 -34.45
C ASP A 32 -5.57 -1.19 -33.02
N ALA A 33 -5.90 -2.18 -32.19
CA ALA A 33 -6.24 -1.97 -30.79
C ALA A 33 -5.12 -1.28 -29.99
N PHE A 34 -3.85 -1.47 -30.35
CA PHE A 34 -2.74 -0.80 -29.68
C PHE A 34 -2.67 0.68 -30.06
N ALA A 35 -2.89 1.01 -31.33
CA ALA A 35 -2.98 2.39 -31.80
C ALA A 35 -4.15 3.14 -31.16
N ILE A 36 -5.35 2.53 -31.14
CA ILE A 36 -6.54 3.07 -30.45
C ILE A 36 -6.25 3.32 -28.96
N TRP A 37 -5.64 2.33 -28.28
CA TRP A 37 -5.30 2.47 -26.86
C TRP A 37 -4.24 3.57 -26.61
N LYS A 38 -3.32 3.77 -27.54
CA LYS A 38 -2.30 4.82 -27.47
C LYS A 38 -2.92 6.22 -27.66
N GLU A 39 -3.80 6.39 -28.63
CA GLU A 39 -4.55 7.63 -28.89
C GLU A 39 -5.47 7.98 -27.71
N LEU A 40 -6.26 7.01 -27.23
CA LEU A 40 -7.13 7.19 -26.06
C LEU A 40 -6.34 7.67 -24.85
N LYS A 41 -5.15 7.09 -24.63
CA LYS A 41 -4.27 7.50 -23.56
C LYS A 41 -3.64 8.88 -23.80
N GLY A 42 -3.24 9.19 -25.02
CA GLY A 42 -2.67 10.49 -25.37
C GLY A 42 -3.66 11.63 -25.15
N GLU A 43 -4.92 11.44 -25.54
CA GLU A 43 -5.91 12.51 -25.54
C GLU A 43 -6.64 12.64 -24.18
N TYR A 44 -6.96 11.51 -23.54
CA TYR A 44 -7.83 11.48 -22.36
C TYR A 44 -7.21 10.85 -21.12
N ALA A 45 -6.14 10.05 -21.26
CA ALA A 45 -5.34 9.61 -20.11
C ALA A 45 -4.11 10.50 -19.87
N SER A 46 -3.88 11.53 -20.69
CA SER A 46 -2.95 12.60 -20.38
C SER A 46 -3.36 13.14 -19.02
N SER A 47 -2.47 12.95 -18.06
CA SER A 47 -2.65 13.40 -16.69
C SER A 47 -2.70 14.92 -16.74
N SER A 48 -3.90 15.47 -16.87
CA SER A 48 -4.11 16.91 -16.78
C SER A 48 -3.45 17.39 -15.49
N VAL A 49 -2.90 18.61 -15.50
CA VAL A 49 -2.25 19.17 -14.30
C VAL A 49 -3.17 19.06 -13.07
N LEU A 50 -4.49 19.13 -13.27
CA LEU A 50 -5.49 18.92 -12.22
C LEU A 50 -5.55 17.46 -11.72
N ALA A 51 -5.52 16.47 -12.60
CA ALA A 51 -5.49 15.06 -12.22
C ALA A 51 -4.20 14.71 -11.46
N ILE A 52 -3.04 15.18 -11.97
CA ILE A 52 -1.75 15.05 -11.28
C ILE A 52 -1.84 15.72 -9.91
N TYR A 53 -2.38 16.94 -9.84
CA TYR A 53 -2.53 17.68 -8.60
C TYR A 53 -3.34 16.90 -7.55
N HIS A 54 -4.44 16.26 -7.95
CA HIS A 54 -5.25 15.49 -7.00
C HIS A 54 -4.51 14.28 -6.43
N VAL A 55 -3.82 13.51 -7.27
CA VAL A 55 -3.02 12.36 -6.79
C VAL A 55 -1.83 12.83 -5.98
N TRP A 56 -1.18 13.92 -6.39
CA TRP A 56 -0.07 14.51 -5.65
C TRP A 56 -0.50 15.05 -4.29
N ARG A 57 -1.69 15.67 -4.20
CA ARG A 57 -2.27 16.07 -2.92
C ARG A 57 -2.53 14.87 -2.03
N LYS A 58 -3.14 13.79 -2.56
CA LYS A 58 -3.32 12.53 -1.81
C LYS A 58 -1.97 12.03 -1.29
N TRP A 59 -0.94 12.00 -2.15
CA TRP A 59 0.41 11.61 -1.78
C TRP A 59 0.95 12.45 -0.63
N GLU A 60 0.84 13.77 -0.66
CA GLU A 60 1.27 14.68 0.42
C GLU A 60 0.51 14.46 1.74
N ASP A 61 -0.78 14.13 1.66
CA ASP A 61 -1.63 13.87 2.82
C ASP A 61 -1.37 12.51 3.49
N ILE A 62 -0.57 11.63 2.88
CA ILE A 62 -0.16 10.35 3.50
C ILE A 62 0.80 10.65 4.65
N GLN A 63 0.27 10.50 5.87
CA GLN A 63 1.02 10.59 7.12
C GLN A 63 1.01 9.24 7.84
N TYR A 64 2.13 8.90 8.47
CA TYR A 64 2.18 7.76 9.38
C TYR A 64 1.40 8.08 10.66
N LYS A 65 0.42 7.23 11.01
CA LYS A 65 -0.46 7.34 12.18
C LYS A 65 -0.47 6.03 12.99
N GLU A 66 0.71 5.60 13.44
CA GLU A 66 0.94 4.43 14.31
C GLU A 66 0.60 3.05 13.72
N ASP A 67 -0.10 2.99 12.60
CA ASP A 67 -0.37 1.77 11.82
C ASP A 67 0.50 1.75 10.55
N ILE A 68 1.50 0.86 10.53
CA ILE A 68 2.40 0.67 9.37
C ILE A 68 1.63 0.07 8.19
N ASN A 69 0.69 -0.86 8.42
CA ASN A 69 -0.06 -1.53 7.35
C ASN A 69 -1.00 -0.56 6.63
N SER A 70 -1.72 0.28 7.37
CA SER A 70 -2.53 1.35 6.75
C SER A 70 -1.68 2.37 6.00
N TYR A 71 -0.50 2.71 6.53
CA TYR A 71 0.44 3.61 5.85
C TYR A 71 0.96 3.01 4.54
N VAL A 72 1.43 1.76 4.57
CA VAL A 72 1.91 1.03 3.39
C VAL A 72 0.83 0.90 2.33
N THR A 73 -0.38 0.51 2.71
CA THR A 73 -1.51 0.34 1.76
C THR A 73 -1.76 1.63 0.98
N LYS A 74 -1.80 2.78 1.66
CA LYS A 74 -1.99 4.09 1.02
C LYS A 74 -0.83 4.47 0.09
N LEU A 75 0.40 4.13 0.45
CA LEU A 75 1.55 4.35 -0.42
C LEU A 75 1.45 3.50 -1.70
N GLU A 76 1.08 2.23 -1.59
CA GLU A 76 0.93 1.34 -2.75
C GLU A 76 -0.20 1.80 -3.68
N GLU A 77 -1.35 2.20 -3.12
CA GLU A 77 -2.47 2.76 -3.87
C GLU A 77 -2.06 4.01 -4.66
N THR A 78 -1.40 4.97 -4.01
CA THR A 78 -0.96 6.21 -4.68
C THR A 78 0.16 5.99 -5.69
N LEU A 79 1.09 5.06 -5.43
CA LEU A 79 2.10 4.65 -6.42
C LEU A 79 1.47 3.97 -7.63
N ALA A 80 0.41 3.18 -7.43
CA ALA A 80 -0.35 2.58 -8.53
C ALA A 80 -1.11 3.64 -9.34
N GLU A 81 -1.69 4.66 -8.68
CA GLU A 81 -2.30 5.82 -9.35
C GLU A 81 -1.28 6.58 -10.21
N PHE A 82 -0.07 6.86 -9.69
CA PHE A 82 1.01 7.47 -10.47
C PHE A 82 1.41 6.63 -11.69
N ALA A 83 1.55 5.32 -11.52
CA ALA A 83 1.87 4.41 -12.62
C ALA A 83 0.75 4.35 -13.67
N ALA A 84 -0.52 4.36 -13.24
CA ALA A 84 -1.67 4.37 -14.14
C ALA A 84 -1.78 5.67 -14.95
N MET A 85 -1.34 6.80 -14.37
CA MET A 85 -1.23 8.09 -15.05
C MET A 85 -0.01 8.22 -15.96
N GLY A 86 0.91 7.23 -15.96
CA GLY A 86 2.14 7.29 -16.73
C GLY A 86 3.13 8.35 -16.25
N LEU A 87 3.08 8.74 -14.98
CA LEU A 87 4.02 9.71 -14.42
C LEU A 87 5.40 9.08 -14.21
N ASP A 88 6.41 9.63 -14.88
CA ASP A 88 7.81 9.23 -14.71
C ASP A 88 8.45 9.99 -13.55
N ILE A 89 8.10 9.59 -12.31
CA ILE A 89 8.66 10.18 -11.10
C ILE A 89 9.95 9.41 -10.73
N PRO A 90 11.09 10.09 -10.52
CA PRO A 90 12.33 9.42 -10.15
C PRO A 90 12.15 8.52 -8.89
N PRO A 91 12.48 7.22 -8.97
CA PRO A 91 12.31 6.28 -7.85
C PRO A 91 13.06 6.70 -6.59
N THR A 92 14.20 7.39 -6.74
CA THR A 92 14.99 7.93 -5.64
C THR A 92 14.25 9.02 -4.87
N ILE A 93 13.50 9.90 -5.55
CA ILE A 93 12.70 10.94 -4.92
C ILE A 93 11.57 10.31 -4.10
N LEU A 94 10.81 9.38 -4.70
CA LEU A 94 9.75 8.65 -4.00
C LEU A 94 10.29 7.92 -2.76
N SER A 95 11.44 7.27 -2.91
CA SER A 95 12.11 6.56 -1.81
C SER A 95 12.50 7.50 -0.67
N CYS A 96 13.19 8.60 -0.98
CA CYS A 96 13.58 9.62 -0.02
C CYS A 96 12.36 10.19 0.72
N THR A 97 11.26 10.46 0.02
CA THR A 97 10.02 10.96 0.64
C THR A 97 9.41 9.94 1.60
N ILE A 98 9.32 8.67 1.21
CA ILE A 98 8.80 7.60 2.09
C ILE A 98 9.66 7.49 3.36
N ILE A 99 10.99 7.42 3.19
CA ILE A 99 11.95 7.31 4.30
C ILE A 99 11.81 8.52 5.23
N ALA A 100 11.80 9.75 4.68
CA ALA A 100 11.72 10.98 5.47
C ALA A 100 10.42 11.08 6.28
N ARG A 101 9.30 10.61 5.73
CA ARG A 101 8.00 10.63 6.43
C ARG A 101 7.95 9.65 7.59
N ILE A 102 8.40 8.42 7.37
CA ILE A 102 8.35 7.39 8.41
C ILE A 102 9.41 7.63 9.48
N SER A 103 10.62 8.06 9.11
CA SER A 103 11.70 8.35 10.06
C SER A 103 11.40 9.54 10.95
N ARG A 104 10.62 10.52 10.47
CA ARG A 104 10.16 11.65 11.29
C ARG A 104 9.25 11.23 12.44
N LYS A 105 8.46 10.16 12.26
CA LYS A 105 7.53 9.66 13.28
C LYS A 105 8.09 8.49 14.10
N ARG A 106 8.90 7.63 13.50
CA ARG A 106 9.64 6.54 14.15
C ARG A 106 11.12 6.60 13.76
N PRO A 107 11.95 7.40 14.46
CA PRO A 107 13.36 7.55 14.13
C PRO A 107 14.17 6.25 14.15
N SER A 108 13.77 5.28 14.98
CA SER A 108 14.39 3.95 15.06
C SER A 108 14.35 3.19 13.73
N LEU A 109 13.28 3.37 12.93
CA LEU A 109 13.15 2.72 11.63
C LEU A 109 14.17 3.22 10.60
N MET A 110 14.71 4.43 10.79
CA MET A 110 15.74 4.94 9.90
C MET A 110 16.98 4.05 9.90
N GLN A 111 17.40 3.56 11.07
CA GLN A 111 18.56 2.68 11.15
C GLN A 111 18.30 1.33 10.48
N THR A 112 17.13 0.73 10.72
CA THR A 112 16.71 -0.52 10.08
C THR A 112 16.65 -0.41 8.55
N LEU A 113 16.20 0.74 8.03
CA LEU A 113 16.16 1.03 6.60
C LEU A 113 17.58 1.27 6.03
N ILE A 114 18.42 2.04 6.73
CA ILE A 114 19.81 2.33 6.32
C ILE A 114 20.66 1.06 6.24
N SER A 115 20.46 0.09 7.13
CA SER A 115 21.15 -1.21 7.06
C SER A 115 20.90 -1.96 5.74
N ASN A 116 19.90 -1.56 4.96
CA ASN A 116 19.58 -2.09 3.63
C ASN A 116 19.75 -1.01 2.54
N ALA A 117 20.80 -0.18 2.64
CA ALA A 117 21.04 0.99 1.79
C ALA A 117 20.84 0.76 0.28
N ASN A 118 21.25 -0.41 -0.24
CA ASN A 118 21.13 -0.76 -1.66
C ASN A 118 19.66 -0.82 -2.13
N GLN A 119 18.72 -1.06 -1.21
CA GLN A 119 17.28 -1.14 -1.47
C GLN A 119 16.59 0.23 -1.37
N LEU A 120 17.27 1.26 -0.88
CA LEU A 120 16.70 2.60 -0.67
C LEU A 120 16.51 3.40 -1.96
N SER A 121 16.94 2.87 -3.10
CA SER A 121 16.66 3.47 -4.42
C SER A 121 15.33 3.02 -5.02
N GLN A 122 14.70 2.00 -4.44
CA GLN A 122 13.51 1.35 -4.98
C GLN A 122 12.34 1.45 -3.99
N PRO A 123 11.31 2.27 -4.27
CA PRO A 123 10.17 2.47 -3.36
C PRO A 123 9.48 1.17 -2.97
N ARG A 124 9.38 0.22 -3.91
CA ARG A 124 8.76 -1.10 -3.69
C ARG A 124 9.50 -1.94 -2.66
N LEU A 125 10.83 -1.88 -2.64
CA LEU A 125 11.64 -2.65 -1.67
C LEU A 125 11.53 -2.05 -0.28
N ILE A 126 11.47 -0.71 -0.18
CA ILE A 126 11.20 -0.02 1.08
C ILE A 126 9.83 -0.44 1.61
N ILE A 127 8.81 -0.42 0.77
CA ILE A 127 7.45 -0.83 1.14
C ILE A 127 7.41 -2.30 1.61
N ALA A 128 8.04 -3.22 0.90
CA ALA A 128 8.13 -4.62 1.31
C ALA A 128 8.79 -4.75 2.68
N LYS A 129 9.88 -4.02 2.92
CA LYS A 129 10.56 -4.02 4.22
C LYS A 129 9.68 -3.46 5.33
N LEU A 130 8.88 -2.44 5.05
CA LEU A 130 7.92 -1.90 6.01
C LEU A 130 6.82 -2.91 6.35
N ARG A 131 6.35 -3.70 5.38
CA ARG A 131 5.42 -4.82 5.64
C ARG A 131 6.06 -5.86 6.54
N ASP A 132 7.28 -6.30 6.26
CA ASP A 132 7.99 -7.27 7.09
C ASP A 132 8.12 -6.79 8.55
N ILE A 133 8.39 -5.49 8.74
CA ILE A 133 8.47 -4.87 10.08
C ILE A 133 7.10 -4.85 10.75
N ALA A 134 6.03 -4.51 10.03
CA ALA A 134 4.68 -4.51 10.56
C ALA A 134 4.23 -5.91 11.00
N ASP A 135 4.56 -6.92 10.20
CA ASP A 135 4.26 -8.32 10.50
C ASP A 135 5.06 -8.81 11.72
N HIS A 136 6.34 -8.43 11.83
CA HIS A 136 7.14 -8.73 13.02
C HIS A 136 6.60 -8.05 14.28
N ASP A 137 6.28 -6.76 14.23
CA ASP A 137 5.68 -5.99 15.34
C ASP A 137 4.37 -6.65 15.82
N ALA A 138 3.54 -7.13 14.88
CA ALA A 138 2.28 -7.81 15.19
C ALA A 138 2.50 -9.16 15.87
N VAL A 139 3.45 -9.97 15.38
CA VAL A 139 3.81 -11.25 15.99
C VAL A 139 4.36 -11.03 17.40
N GLU A 140 5.29 -10.10 17.58
CA GLU A 140 5.86 -9.80 18.90
C GLU A 140 4.77 -9.35 19.89
N ALA A 141 3.83 -8.49 19.47
CA ALA A 141 2.70 -8.06 20.29
C ALA A 141 1.79 -9.24 20.70
N THR A 142 1.55 -10.20 19.80
CA THR A 142 0.79 -11.41 20.15
C THR A 142 1.53 -12.30 21.15
N MET A 143 2.84 -12.50 20.99
CA MET A 143 3.65 -13.30 21.92
C MET A 143 3.73 -12.67 23.32
N GLN A 144 3.83 -11.34 23.41
CA GLN A 144 3.79 -10.62 24.69
C GLN A 144 2.42 -10.74 25.37
N ARG A 145 1.32 -10.72 24.59
CA ARG A 145 -0.03 -10.92 25.13
C ARG A 145 -0.22 -12.34 25.68
N ASP A 146 0.27 -13.35 24.97
CA ASP A 146 0.17 -14.75 25.43
C ASP A 146 1.04 -15.00 26.67
N SER A 147 2.22 -14.36 26.73
CA SER A 147 3.12 -14.43 27.88
C SER A 147 2.50 -13.77 29.13
N THR A 148 1.88 -12.60 28.98
CA THR A 148 1.18 -11.91 30.08
C THR A 148 -0.05 -12.69 30.57
N ILE A 149 -0.78 -13.37 29.67
CA ILE A 149 -1.87 -14.28 30.04
C ILE A 149 -1.34 -15.51 30.78
N ALA A 150 -0.24 -16.11 30.33
CA ALA A 150 0.37 -17.27 30.96
C ALA A 150 0.90 -16.96 32.38
N GLU A 151 1.54 -15.80 32.56
CA GLU A 151 2.00 -15.32 33.88
C GLU A 151 0.84 -15.00 34.81
N GLY A 152 -0.22 -14.34 34.31
CA GLY A 152 -1.44 -14.05 35.08
C GLY A 152 -2.20 -15.31 35.51
N THR A 153 -2.21 -16.34 34.66
CA THR A 153 -2.83 -17.64 34.96
C THR A 153 -2.00 -18.43 35.99
N SER A 154 -0.67 -18.37 35.88
CA SER A 154 0.25 -19.02 36.82
C SER A 154 0.18 -18.40 38.22
N THR A 155 0.03 -17.07 38.31
CA THR A 155 -0.17 -16.37 39.59
C THR A 155 -1.52 -16.67 40.22
N ALA A 156 -2.61 -16.71 39.44
CA ALA A 156 -3.93 -17.07 39.94
C ALA A 156 -3.99 -18.51 40.52
N LEU A 157 -3.32 -19.47 39.86
CA LEU A 157 -3.27 -20.86 40.33
C LEU A 157 -2.44 -21.00 41.62
N ALA A 158 -1.31 -20.28 41.73
CA ALA A 158 -0.47 -20.29 42.92
C ALA A 158 -1.19 -19.69 44.16
N THR A 159 -2.01 -18.66 43.96
CA THR A 159 -2.83 -18.07 45.05
C THR A 159 -3.94 -19.03 45.51
N GLN A 160 -4.57 -19.77 44.60
CA GLN A 160 -5.57 -20.78 44.99
C GLN A 160 -4.94 -21.98 45.71
N ALA A 161 -3.75 -22.43 45.28
CA ALA A 161 -3.03 -23.52 45.94
C ALA A 161 -2.56 -23.15 47.36
N SER A 162 -2.18 -21.89 47.59
CA SER A 162 -1.78 -21.40 48.92
C SER A 162 -2.98 -21.13 49.84
N ALA A 163 -4.14 -20.74 49.30
CA ALA A 163 -5.39 -20.61 50.08
C ALA A 163 -5.93 -21.98 50.56
N PHE A 164 -5.79 -23.03 49.76
CA PHE A 164 -6.22 -24.38 50.16
C PHE A 164 -5.35 -25.04 51.23
N ASN A 165 -4.07 -24.68 51.33
CA ASN A 165 -3.14 -25.29 52.30
C ASN A 165 -3.21 -24.67 53.71
N SER A 166 -3.89 -23.54 53.90
CA SER A 166 -4.05 -22.89 55.21
C SER A 166 -5.21 -23.42 56.07
N GLY A 167 -6.00 -24.37 55.55
CA GLY A 167 -7.23 -24.85 56.21
C GLY A 167 -7.10 -26.08 57.10
N ASN A 168 -5.92 -26.70 57.26
CA ASN A 168 -5.82 -28.07 57.78
C ASN A 168 -5.01 -28.26 59.08
N ASN A 169 -4.89 -27.22 59.91
CA ASN A 169 -4.32 -27.34 61.25
C ASN A 169 -5.31 -26.85 62.33
N GLN A 170 -6.25 -27.71 62.72
CA GLN A 170 -6.90 -27.68 64.04
C GLN A 170 -7.19 -29.12 64.50
#